data_AF-A0A718RLL3-F1
#
_entry.id   AF-A0A718RLL3-F1
#
_cell.length_a   1.000
_cell.length_b   1.000
_cell.length_c   1.000
_cell.angle_alpha   90.00
_cell.angle_beta   90.00
_cell.angle_gamma   90.00
#
_symmetry.space_group_name_H-M   'P 1'
#
loop_
_entity.id
_entity.type
_entity.pdbx_description
1 polymer ?
#
loop_
_entity_poly.entity_id
_entity_poly.type
_entity_poly.pdbx_seq_one_letter_code
_entity_poly.pdbx_strand_id
1 'polypeptide(L)'
;MLMITSFANPRVAQAFVDYMATQGVILTIQQHNQSDIWLADESQAERVRVELARFIENPGDPRYLAASWQSGQTNSGLRYRRFPFLATLRERAGPVTWIVMLACVLVYIAMSLIGDQTVMVWLAWPFDPVLKFEFWRYFTHIFMHFSLMHILFNLLWWWYLGGAVEKRLGSGKLIVITVISALLSGYVQQKFSGPWFGGLSGVVYALMGYVWLRGERDPQSGIYLQRGLIIFALMWIVAGWFDWFGMSMANGAHIAGLIVGLAMAFVDTLNARKRT
;
A
#
# COMPACT_ATOMS: atom_id res chain seq x y z
N MET A 1 25.11 4.92 39.91
CA MET A 1 24.59 4.55 38.56
C MET A 1 24.76 5.78 37.69
N LEU A 2 25.61 5.68 36.69
CA LEU A 2 26.03 6.80 35.85
C LEU A 2 25.45 6.64 34.45
N MET A 3 24.76 7.67 33.94
CA MET A 3 24.34 7.70 32.54
C MET A 3 25.54 7.96 31.64
N ILE A 4 25.78 7.07 30.68
CA ILE A 4 26.93 7.14 29.78
C ILE A 4 26.56 7.87 28.48
N THR A 5 25.44 7.49 27.85
CA THR A 5 25.01 8.05 26.56
C THR A 5 23.56 7.67 26.25
N SER A 6 23.00 8.29 25.20
CA SER A 6 21.69 7.95 24.63
C SER A 6 21.83 7.62 23.14
N PHE A 7 21.16 6.57 22.69
CA PHE A 7 21.09 6.23 21.26
C PHE A 7 19.67 6.40 20.73
N ALA A 8 19.55 6.97 19.53
CA ALA A 8 18.27 7.07 18.83
C ALA A 8 17.75 5.70 18.34
N ASN A 9 18.66 4.77 18.00
CA ASN A 9 18.30 3.43 17.54
C ASN A 9 18.49 2.39 18.65
N PRO A 10 17.40 1.74 19.12
CA PRO A 10 17.49 0.73 20.17
C PRO A 10 18.39 -0.47 19.86
N ARG A 11 18.51 -0.86 18.58
CA ARG A 11 19.42 -1.96 18.19
C ARG A 11 20.88 -1.58 18.35
N VAL A 12 21.22 -0.33 18.09
CA VAL A 12 22.59 0.18 18.21
C VAL A 12 22.99 0.23 19.69
N ALA A 13 22.07 0.68 20.56
CA ALA A 13 22.27 0.60 22.01
C ALA A 13 22.51 -0.84 22.47
N GLN A 14 21.68 -1.78 22.00
CA GLN A 14 21.80 -3.18 22.39
C GLN A 14 23.14 -3.79 21.97
N ALA A 15 23.61 -3.53 20.73
CA ALA A 15 24.89 -4.04 20.26
C ALA A 15 26.08 -3.56 21.12
N PHE A 16 26.03 -2.32 21.61
CA PHE A 16 27.05 -1.80 22.51
C PHE A 16 27.00 -2.46 23.90
N VAL A 17 25.79 -2.64 24.46
CA VAL A 17 25.60 -3.33 25.75
C VAL A 17 26.08 -4.78 25.68
N ASP A 18 25.71 -5.49 24.61
CA ASP A 18 26.12 -6.86 24.33
C ASP A 18 27.65 -6.99 24.29
N TYR A 19 28.32 -6.07 23.59
CA TYR A 19 29.78 -6.02 23.56
C TYR A 19 30.41 -5.79 24.93
N MET A 20 29.93 -4.80 25.67
CA MET A 20 30.46 -4.48 27.00
C MET A 20 30.24 -5.61 28.00
N ALA A 21 29.16 -6.39 27.85
CA ALA A 21 28.93 -7.60 28.64
C ALA A 21 30.00 -8.68 28.37
N THR A 22 30.46 -8.86 27.12
CA THR A 22 31.59 -9.77 26.82
C THR A 22 32.90 -9.32 27.48
N GLN A 23 33.01 -8.03 27.80
CA GLN A 23 34.17 -7.43 28.47
C GLN A 23 34.05 -7.41 29.99
N GLY A 24 33.00 -8.05 30.54
CA GLY A 24 32.73 -8.13 31.98
C GLY A 24 32.07 -6.88 32.57
N VAL A 25 31.55 -5.98 31.73
CA VAL A 25 30.94 -4.71 32.16
C VAL A 25 29.42 -4.80 32.01
N ILE A 26 28.71 -4.61 33.12
CA ILE A 26 27.24 -4.65 33.13
C ILE A 26 26.70 -3.26 32.84
N LEU A 27 26.08 -3.12 31.67
CA LEU A 27 25.33 -1.93 31.26
C LEU A 27 23.84 -2.26 31.24
N THR A 28 23.02 -1.26 31.56
CA THR A 28 21.55 -1.37 31.55
C THR A 28 20.95 -0.35 30.60
N ILE A 29 19.92 -0.75 29.86
CA ILE A 29 19.21 0.12 28.92
C ILE A 29 17.90 0.57 29.56
N GLN A 30 17.68 1.88 29.61
CA GLN A 30 16.38 2.46 29.97
C GLN A 30 15.76 3.12 28.74
N GLN A 31 14.50 2.78 28.45
CA GLN A 31 13.75 3.28 27.29
C GLN A 31 12.85 4.43 27.72
N HIS A 32 13.18 5.66 27.29
CA HIS A 32 12.30 6.82 27.38
C HIS A 32 11.89 7.27 25.96
N ASN A 33 12.51 8.33 25.45
CA ASN A 33 12.41 8.78 24.05
C ASN A 33 13.58 8.30 23.19
N GLN A 34 14.72 8.06 23.83
CA GLN A 34 15.92 7.43 23.29
C GLN A 34 16.29 6.25 24.19
N SER A 35 17.24 5.43 23.73
CA SER A 35 17.75 4.30 24.51
C SER A 35 18.95 4.77 25.32
N ASP A 36 18.72 5.05 26.61
CA ASP A 36 19.72 5.56 27.54
C ASP A 36 20.50 4.39 28.14
N ILE A 37 21.83 4.49 28.12
CA ILE A 37 22.73 3.47 28.66
C ILE A 37 23.28 3.92 30.01
N TRP A 38 23.06 3.07 31.01
CA TRP A 38 23.45 3.30 32.40
C TRP A 38 24.48 2.28 32.85
N LEU A 39 25.54 2.77 33.50
CA LEU A 39 26.60 1.99 34.09
C LEU A 39 26.36 1.86 35.60
N ALA A 40 26.40 0.62 36.11
CA ALA A 40 26.23 0.35 37.54
C ALA A 40 27.49 0.69 38.36
N ASP A 41 28.66 0.33 37.85
CA ASP A 41 29.97 0.51 38.50
C ASP A 41 30.72 1.70 37.91
N GLU A 42 30.76 2.80 38.66
CA GLU A 42 31.37 4.06 38.21
C GLU A 42 32.90 3.98 38.10
N SER A 43 33.55 3.02 38.75
CA SER A 43 35.00 2.82 38.63
C SER A 43 35.44 2.43 37.21
N GLN A 44 34.51 1.92 36.39
CA GLN A 44 34.75 1.52 35.01
C GLN A 44 34.37 2.58 33.98
N ALA A 45 33.91 3.77 34.42
CA ALA A 45 33.38 4.81 33.55
C ALA A 45 34.34 5.21 32.42
N GLU A 46 35.63 5.38 32.73
CA GLU A 46 36.64 5.73 31.72
C GLU A 46 36.81 4.63 30.67
N ARG A 47 36.82 3.36 31.07
CA ARG A 47 36.89 2.22 30.15
C ARG A 47 35.69 2.20 29.21
N VAL A 48 34.48 2.44 29.72
CA VAL A 48 33.25 2.48 28.91
C VAL A 48 33.26 3.67 27.95
N ARG A 49 33.73 4.85 28.38
CA ARG A 49 33.78 6.06 27.54
C ARG A 49 34.76 5.91 26.38
N VAL A 50 35.94 5.33 26.63
CA VAL A 50 36.93 5.05 25.60
C VAL A 50 36.37 4.10 24.53
N GLU A 51 35.69 3.03 24.96
CA GLU A 51 35.11 2.09 24.00
C GLU A 51 33.90 2.68 23.27
N LEU A 52 33.09 3.49 23.97
CA LEU A 52 31.96 4.19 23.36
C LEU A 52 32.42 5.13 22.24
N ALA A 53 33.53 5.85 22.42
CA ALA A 53 34.08 6.70 21.37
C ALA A 53 34.40 5.89 20.10
N ARG A 54 35.06 4.72 20.25
CA ARG A 54 35.33 3.82 19.12
C ARG A 54 34.07 3.23 18.50
N PHE A 55 33.06 2.94 19.32
CA PHE A 55 31.78 2.41 18.85
C PHE A 55 31.02 3.45 18.02
N ILE A 56 31.01 4.73 18.43
CA ILE A 56 30.36 5.80 17.70
C ILE A 56 31.03 6.04 16.33
N GLU A 57 32.36 5.93 16.25
CA GLU A 57 33.11 6.06 15.00
C GLU A 57 32.79 4.95 13.98
N ASN A 58 32.64 3.70 14.45
CA ASN A 58 32.27 2.58 13.59
C ASN A 58 31.34 1.57 14.28
N PRO A 59 30.03 1.84 14.34
CA PRO A 59 29.07 0.96 15.01
C PRO A 59 28.90 -0.40 14.31
N GLY A 60 29.27 -0.47 13.02
CA GLY A 60 29.17 -1.67 12.18
C GLY A 60 30.38 -2.60 12.25
N ASP A 61 31.36 -2.29 13.11
CA ASP A 61 32.55 -3.12 13.28
C ASP A 61 32.14 -4.57 13.67
N PRO A 62 32.70 -5.60 12.98
CA PRO A 62 32.39 -7.00 13.25
C PRO A 62 32.49 -7.40 14.73
N ARG A 63 33.33 -6.74 15.54
CA ARG A 63 33.46 -7.06 16.97
C ARG A 63 32.17 -6.84 17.77
N TYR A 64 31.42 -5.78 17.45
CA TYR A 64 30.18 -5.44 18.15
C TYR A 64 29.02 -6.32 17.67
N LEU A 65 29.00 -6.61 16.37
CA LEU A 65 28.02 -7.52 15.77
C LEU A 65 28.19 -8.95 16.28
N ALA A 66 29.44 -9.43 16.38
CA ALA A 66 29.77 -10.76 16.90
C ALA A 66 29.39 -10.91 18.38
N ALA A 67 29.56 -9.87 19.19
CA ALA A 67 29.20 -9.90 20.60
C ALA A 67 27.69 -10.07 20.82
N SER A 68 26.84 -9.54 19.93
CA SER A 68 25.38 -9.74 20.00
C SER A 68 24.98 -11.20 19.76
N TRP A 69 25.78 -11.96 19.01
CA TRP A 69 25.58 -13.41 18.84
C TRP A 69 26.04 -14.22 20.07
N GLN A 70 27.13 -13.81 20.73
CA GLN A 70 27.69 -14.51 21.88
C GLN A 70 26.93 -14.23 23.18
N SER A 71 26.47 -13.00 23.37
CA SER A 71 25.74 -12.56 24.56
C SER A 71 24.22 -12.70 24.45
N GLY A 72 23.72 -13.34 23.38
CA GLY A 72 22.33 -13.40 22.93
C GLY A 72 21.29 -13.71 24.01
N GLN A 73 20.95 -12.70 24.80
CA GLN A 73 19.83 -12.72 25.73
C GLN A 73 18.60 -12.21 24.99
N THR A 74 17.57 -13.04 24.90
CA THR A 74 16.27 -12.68 24.29
C THR A 74 15.47 -11.66 25.11
N ASN A 75 16.00 -11.27 26.27
CA ASN A 75 15.35 -10.40 27.25
C ASN A 75 15.82 -8.94 27.16
N SER A 76 16.16 -8.46 25.97
CA SER A 76 16.66 -7.09 25.70
C SER A 76 15.65 -5.97 25.99
N GLY A 77 14.41 -6.29 26.38
CA GLY A 77 13.36 -5.29 26.60
C GLY A 77 12.90 -4.57 25.32
N LEU A 78 13.44 -4.93 24.15
CA LEU A 78 13.09 -4.37 22.85
C LEU A 78 11.66 -4.79 22.46
N ARG A 79 10.69 -3.97 22.86
CA ARG A 79 9.30 -4.11 22.42
C ARG A 79 9.19 -3.67 20.95
N TYR A 80 9.30 -4.62 20.02
CA TYR A 80 8.87 -4.39 18.65
C TYR A 80 7.38 -4.06 18.67
N ARG A 81 7.03 -2.84 18.26
CA ARG A 81 5.63 -2.42 18.11
C ARG A 81 4.98 -3.37 17.09
N ARG A 82 4.19 -4.34 17.58
CA ARG A 82 3.39 -5.22 16.72
C ARG A 82 2.54 -4.32 15.84
N PHE A 83 2.83 -4.28 14.55
CA PHE A 83 1.97 -3.61 13.58
C PHE A 83 0.64 -4.36 13.58
N PRO A 84 -0.47 -3.75 14.01
CA PRO A 84 -1.75 -4.44 14.05
C PRO A 84 -2.31 -4.47 12.63
N PHE A 85 -1.87 -5.45 11.84
CA PHE A 85 -2.18 -5.58 10.42
C PHE A 85 -3.70 -5.57 10.18
N LEU A 86 -4.45 -6.37 10.94
CA LEU A 86 -5.91 -6.44 10.86
C LEU A 86 -6.59 -5.13 11.28
N ALA A 87 -6.08 -4.44 12.30
CA ALA A 87 -6.62 -3.15 12.70
C ALA A 87 -6.36 -2.08 11.64
N THR A 88 -5.21 -2.13 10.96
CA THR A 88 -4.88 -1.22 9.86
C THR A 88 -5.74 -1.49 8.62
N LEU A 89 -6.01 -2.76 8.34
CA LEU A 89 -6.90 -3.21 7.26
C LEU A 89 -8.33 -2.70 7.43
N ARG A 90 -8.90 -2.89 8.63
CA ARG A 90 -10.23 -2.41 9.01
C ARG A 90 -10.26 -0.89 9.16
N GLU A 91 -9.19 -0.35 9.73
CA GLU A 91 -8.77 1.04 9.76
C GLU A 91 -9.13 1.76 8.45
N ARG A 92 -8.59 1.23 7.35
CA ARG A 92 -8.43 1.95 6.08
C ARG A 92 -9.58 1.82 5.08
N ALA A 93 -10.51 0.89 5.24
CA ALA A 93 -11.59 0.66 4.28
C ALA A 93 -12.98 0.98 4.85
N GLY A 94 -13.74 1.82 4.14
CA GLY A 94 -15.15 2.07 4.43
C GLY A 94 -16.06 1.01 3.78
N PRO A 95 -17.40 1.15 3.92
CA PRO A 95 -18.36 0.13 3.49
C PRO A 95 -18.28 -0.16 1.99
N VAL A 96 -18.14 0.84 1.13
CA VAL A 96 -18.08 0.64 -0.33
C VAL A 96 -16.80 -0.10 -0.71
N THR A 97 -15.67 0.29 -0.10
CA THR A 97 -14.40 -0.40 -0.31
C THR A 97 -14.53 -1.89 0.01
N TRP A 98 -15.12 -2.24 1.16
CA TRP A 98 -15.33 -3.62 1.58
C TRP A 98 -16.29 -4.39 0.68
N ILE A 99 -17.43 -3.80 0.32
CA ILE A 99 -18.45 -4.46 -0.52
C ILE A 99 -17.85 -4.83 -1.88
N VAL A 100 -17.13 -3.92 -2.52
CA VAL A 100 -16.50 -4.18 -3.83
C VAL A 100 -15.41 -5.24 -3.71
N MET A 101 -14.57 -5.19 -2.67
CA MET A 101 -13.55 -6.23 -2.43
C MET A 101 -14.20 -7.62 -2.27
N LEU A 102 -15.24 -7.72 -1.44
CA LEU A 102 -15.95 -8.97 -1.21
C LEU A 102 -16.58 -9.49 -2.50
N ALA A 103 -17.24 -8.62 -3.27
CA ALA A 103 -17.84 -8.99 -4.56
C ALA A 103 -16.79 -9.54 -5.53
N CYS A 104 -15.64 -8.87 -5.70
CA CYS A 104 -14.55 -9.36 -6.53
C CYS A 104 -14.04 -10.73 -6.08
N VAL A 105 -13.86 -10.94 -4.77
CA VAL A 105 -13.39 -12.23 -4.22
C VAL A 105 -14.41 -13.34 -4.48
N LEU A 106 -15.70 -13.08 -4.25
CA LEU A 106 -16.77 -14.06 -4.48
C LEU A 106 -16.88 -14.42 -5.97
N VAL A 107 -16.80 -13.44 -6.86
CA VAL A 107 -16.81 -13.68 -8.32
C VAL A 107 -15.57 -14.46 -8.76
N TYR A 108 -14.39 -14.14 -8.23
CA TYR A 108 -13.16 -14.89 -8.53
C TYR A 108 -13.21 -16.35 -8.06
N ILE A 109 -13.77 -16.60 -6.87
CA ILE A 109 -14.02 -17.96 -6.39
C ILE A 109 -15.00 -18.68 -7.32
N ALA A 110 -16.10 -18.03 -7.71
CA ALA A 110 -17.05 -18.61 -8.66
C ALA A 110 -16.36 -18.97 -9.99
N MET A 111 -15.58 -18.06 -10.58
CA MET A 111 -14.80 -18.33 -11.80
C MET A 111 -13.87 -19.53 -11.63
N SER A 112 -13.21 -19.66 -10.46
CA SER A 112 -12.32 -20.78 -10.16
C SER A 112 -13.05 -22.13 -10.03
N LEU A 113 -14.33 -22.12 -9.64
CA LEU A 113 -15.14 -23.32 -9.41
C LEU A 113 -15.91 -23.78 -10.65
N ILE A 114 -16.50 -22.84 -11.41
CA ILE A 114 -17.38 -23.14 -12.55
C ILE A 114 -16.82 -22.70 -13.91
N GLY A 115 -15.61 -22.15 -13.93
CA GLY A 115 -14.89 -21.72 -15.13
C GLY A 115 -15.17 -20.27 -15.55
N ASP A 116 -14.13 -19.61 -16.07
CA ASP A 116 -14.16 -18.20 -16.49
C ASP A 116 -15.28 -17.93 -17.51
N GLN A 117 -15.37 -18.77 -18.56
CA GLN A 117 -16.35 -18.61 -19.64
C GLN A 117 -17.79 -18.63 -19.11
N THR A 118 -18.09 -19.54 -18.17
CA THR A 118 -19.41 -19.67 -17.56
C THR A 118 -19.83 -18.39 -16.86
N VAL A 119 -18.92 -17.77 -16.09
CA VAL A 119 -19.20 -16.51 -15.38
C VAL A 119 -19.26 -15.33 -16.34
N MET A 120 -18.39 -15.29 -17.35
CA MET A 120 -18.36 -14.22 -18.35
C MET A 120 -19.66 -14.12 -19.14
N VAL A 121 -20.31 -15.25 -19.45
CA VAL A 121 -21.64 -15.24 -20.11
C VAL A 121 -22.66 -14.42 -19.31
N TRP A 122 -22.56 -14.36 -17.98
CA TRP A 122 -23.47 -13.57 -17.13
C TRP A 122 -23.02 -12.14 -16.86
N LEU A 123 -21.70 -11.92 -16.71
CA LEU A 123 -21.16 -10.66 -16.17
C LEU A 123 -20.39 -9.79 -17.17
N ALA A 124 -19.99 -10.34 -18.32
CA ALA A 124 -19.26 -9.60 -19.35
C ALA A 124 -20.12 -8.51 -19.98
N TRP A 125 -19.44 -7.52 -20.57
CA TRP A 125 -20.04 -6.47 -21.39
C TRP A 125 -21.00 -7.06 -22.43
N PRO A 126 -22.10 -6.39 -22.82
CA PRO A 126 -23.02 -6.93 -23.82
C PRO A 126 -22.30 -7.35 -25.11
N PHE A 127 -22.28 -8.65 -25.37
CA PHE A 127 -21.60 -9.26 -26.52
C PHE A 127 -22.55 -9.65 -27.65
N ASP A 128 -23.85 -9.56 -27.41
CA ASP A 128 -24.92 -9.80 -28.38
C ASP A 128 -25.98 -8.68 -28.28
N PRO A 129 -26.58 -8.22 -29.39
CA PRO A 129 -27.62 -7.18 -29.38
C PRO A 129 -28.83 -7.48 -28.48
N VAL A 130 -29.15 -8.74 -28.22
CA VAL A 130 -30.23 -9.15 -27.30
C VAL A 130 -29.90 -8.76 -25.86
N LEU A 131 -28.62 -8.69 -25.50
CA LEU A 131 -28.15 -8.41 -24.13
C LEU A 131 -28.02 -6.91 -23.83
N LYS A 132 -28.30 -6.02 -24.78
CA LYS A 132 -28.08 -4.56 -24.62
C LYS A 132 -28.92 -3.91 -23.50
N PHE A 133 -30.02 -4.55 -23.08
CA PHE A 133 -30.87 -4.08 -21.98
C PHE A 133 -30.54 -4.75 -20.64
N GLU A 134 -29.55 -5.63 -20.60
CA GLU A 134 -29.02 -6.20 -19.37
C GLU A 134 -28.06 -5.20 -18.72
N PHE A 135 -28.63 -4.13 -18.13
CA PHE A 135 -27.88 -2.94 -17.71
C PHE A 135 -26.75 -3.20 -16.72
N TRP A 136 -26.81 -4.30 -15.95
CA TRP A 136 -25.74 -4.67 -15.05
C TRP A 136 -24.42 -4.95 -15.79
N ARG A 137 -24.47 -5.44 -17.03
CA ARG A 137 -23.29 -5.80 -17.83
C ARG A 137 -22.37 -4.62 -18.13
N TYR A 138 -22.88 -3.40 -18.10
CA TYR A 138 -22.08 -2.18 -18.26
C TYR A 138 -21.21 -1.86 -17.03
N PHE A 139 -21.35 -2.63 -15.95
CA PHE A 139 -20.63 -2.43 -14.69
C PHE A 139 -20.03 -3.72 -14.15
N THR A 140 -20.70 -4.87 -14.31
CA THR A 140 -20.29 -6.13 -13.66
C THR A 140 -18.95 -6.69 -14.13
N HIS A 141 -18.47 -6.27 -15.30
CA HIS A 141 -17.16 -6.66 -15.79
C HIS A 141 -16.01 -6.28 -14.84
N ILE A 142 -16.19 -5.28 -13.96
CA ILE A 142 -15.14 -4.89 -13.00
C ILE A 142 -14.88 -5.93 -11.91
N PHE A 143 -15.82 -6.87 -11.68
CA PHE A 143 -15.69 -7.88 -10.62
C PHE A 143 -14.93 -9.13 -11.07
N MET A 144 -14.85 -9.39 -12.39
CA MET A 144 -14.19 -10.57 -12.94
C MET A 144 -12.67 -10.41 -12.97
N HIS A 145 -11.92 -11.44 -12.57
CA HIS A 145 -10.46 -11.44 -12.60
C HIS A 145 -9.95 -12.81 -13.06
N PHE A 146 -8.93 -12.83 -13.91
CA PHE A 146 -8.47 -14.04 -14.63
C PHE A 146 -7.16 -14.64 -14.10
N SER A 147 -6.60 -14.07 -13.04
CA SER A 147 -5.43 -14.64 -12.36
C SER A 147 -5.32 -14.14 -10.93
N LEU A 148 -4.60 -14.90 -10.09
CA LEU A 148 -4.38 -14.53 -8.69
C LEU A 148 -3.64 -13.20 -8.55
N MET A 149 -2.60 -12.99 -9.38
CA MET A 149 -1.88 -11.72 -9.39
C MET A 149 -2.78 -10.56 -9.80
N HIS A 150 -3.63 -10.76 -10.82
CA HIS A 150 -4.53 -9.71 -11.29
C HIS A 150 -5.50 -9.24 -10.20
N ILE A 151 -6.18 -10.16 -9.50
CA ILE A 151 -7.07 -9.78 -8.40
C ILE A 151 -6.31 -9.18 -7.21
N LEU A 152 -5.18 -9.77 -6.81
CA LEU A 152 -4.43 -9.32 -5.65
C LEU A 152 -3.97 -7.86 -5.80
N PHE A 153 -3.39 -7.51 -6.95
CA PHE A 153 -2.93 -6.14 -7.19
C PHE A 153 -4.09 -5.15 -7.32
N ASN A 154 -5.16 -5.51 -8.02
CA ASN A 154 -6.34 -4.64 -8.14
C ASN A 154 -6.97 -4.36 -6.78
N LEU A 155 -7.16 -5.39 -5.95
CA LEU A 155 -7.75 -5.23 -4.62
C LEU A 155 -6.83 -4.49 -3.65
N LEU A 156 -5.50 -4.68 -3.75
CA LEU A 156 -4.54 -3.89 -2.98
C LEU A 156 -4.66 -2.39 -3.29
N TRP A 157 -4.70 -2.04 -4.58
CA TRP A 157 -4.83 -0.65 -5.00
C TRP A 157 -6.19 -0.05 -4.69
N TRP A 158 -7.26 -0.81 -4.91
CA TRP A 158 -8.61 -0.41 -4.53
C TRP A 158 -8.73 -0.17 -3.02
N TRP A 159 -8.19 -1.07 -2.20
CA TRP A 159 -8.18 -0.92 -0.75
C TRP A 159 -7.39 0.34 -0.34
N TYR A 160 -6.20 0.55 -0.91
CA TYR A 160 -5.34 1.67 -0.56
C TYR A 160 -5.92 3.03 -1.02
N LEU A 161 -6.26 3.15 -2.30
CA LEU A 161 -6.73 4.40 -2.91
C LEU A 161 -8.21 4.64 -2.66
N GLY A 162 -9.04 3.63 -2.90
CA GLY A 162 -10.49 3.69 -2.67
C GLY A 162 -10.80 3.93 -1.20
N GLY A 163 -10.12 3.23 -0.29
CA GLY A 163 -10.27 3.46 1.15
C GLY A 163 -9.88 4.87 1.59
N ALA A 164 -8.81 5.44 1.01
CA ALA A 164 -8.42 6.82 1.26
C ALA A 164 -9.47 7.82 0.75
N VAL A 165 -9.99 7.63 -0.48
CA VAL A 165 -11.04 8.45 -1.07
C VAL A 165 -12.32 8.37 -0.24
N GLU A 166 -12.78 7.17 0.10
CA GLU A 166 -14.01 6.95 0.86
C GLU A 166 -13.96 7.60 2.24
N LYS A 167 -12.83 7.49 2.94
CA LYS A 167 -12.73 8.06 4.29
C LYS A 167 -12.51 9.57 4.32
N ARG A 168 -11.88 10.15 3.30
CA ARG A 168 -11.62 11.59 3.25
C ARG A 168 -12.72 12.37 2.55
N LEU A 169 -13.37 11.79 1.54
CA LEU A 169 -14.36 12.46 0.69
C LEU A 169 -15.75 11.81 0.75
N GLY A 170 -15.90 10.71 1.48
CA GLY A 170 -17.16 9.99 1.66
C GLY A 170 -17.41 8.91 0.60
N SER A 171 -18.24 7.93 0.98
CA SER A 171 -18.63 6.79 0.14
C SER A 171 -19.27 7.22 -1.19
N GLY A 172 -20.05 8.30 -1.20
CA GLY A 172 -20.70 8.82 -2.41
C GLY A 172 -19.68 9.19 -3.50
N LYS A 173 -18.55 9.81 -3.14
CA LYS A 173 -17.50 10.16 -4.10
C LYS A 173 -16.87 8.89 -4.70
N LEU A 174 -16.58 7.90 -3.87
CA LEU A 174 -16.02 6.62 -4.34
C LEU A 174 -16.98 5.90 -5.29
N ILE A 175 -18.29 5.88 -4.99
CA ILE A 175 -19.31 5.29 -5.86
C ILE A 175 -19.32 5.98 -7.23
N VAL A 176 -19.36 7.32 -7.27
CA VAL A 176 -19.40 8.07 -8.53
C VAL A 176 -18.15 7.81 -9.37
N ILE A 177 -16.95 7.83 -8.77
CA ILE A 177 -15.71 7.50 -9.48
C ILE A 177 -15.80 6.08 -10.05
N THR A 178 -16.24 5.12 -9.24
CA THR A 178 -16.34 3.70 -9.63
C THR A 178 -17.30 3.50 -10.79
N VAL A 179 -18.52 4.04 -10.71
CA VAL A 179 -19.57 3.85 -11.73
C VAL A 179 -19.17 4.50 -13.05
N ILE A 180 -18.69 5.75 -13.03
CA ILE A 180 -18.32 6.48 -14.26
C ILE A 180 -17.10 5.83 -14.92
N SER A 181 -16.07 5.49 -14.13
CA SER A 181 -14.85 4.87 -14.68
C SER A 181 -15.11 3.45 -15.16
N ALA A 182 -15.93 2.64 -14.49
CA ALA A 182 -16.35 1.32 -14.96
C ALA A 182 -17.01 1.42 -16.34
N LEU A 183 -18.01 2.29 -16.48
CA LEU A 183 -18.75 2.47 -17.73
C LEU A 183 -17.84 2.95 -18.88
N LEU A 184 -17.06 4.01 -18.66
CA LEU A 184 -16.26 4.62 -19.72
C LEU A 184 -15.06 3.77 -20.10
N SER A 185 -14.38 3.16 -19.13
CA SER A 185 -13.28 2.22 -19.42
C SER A 185 -13.78 0.96 -20.12
N GLY A 186 -14.94 0.43 -19.71
CA GLY A 186 -15.59 -0.69 -20.39
C GLY A 186 -16.02 -0.34 -21.82
N TYR A 187 -16.58 0.85 -22.03
CA TYR A 187 -16.98 1.32 -23.35
C TYR A 187 -15.77 1.50 -24.30
N VAL A 188 -14.66 2.02 -23.79
CA VAL A 188 -13.43 2.14 -24.59
C VAL A 188 -12.88 0.74 -24.89
N GLN A 189 -12.79 -0.13 -23.90
CA GLN A 189 -12.25 -1.47 -24.09
C GLN A 189 -13.02 -2.29 -25.11
N GLN A 190 -14.36 -2.35 -25.00
CA GLN A 190 -15.18 -3.08 -25.95
C GLN A 190 -15.05 -2.54 -27.38
N LYS A 191 -14.85 -1.22 -27.53
CA LYS A 191 -14.76 -0.57 -28.83
C LYS A 191 -13.49 -0.95 -29.58
N PHE A 192 -12.39 -1.19 -28.87
CA PHE A 192 -11.08 -1.46 -29.47
C PHE A 192 -10.66 -2.92 -29.41
N SER A 193 -11.19 -3.71 -28.49
CA SER A 193 -10.74 -5.10 -28.25
C SER A 193 -11.86 -6.10 -28.03
N GLY A 194 -13.13 -5.67 -28.14
CA GLY A 194 -14.29 -6.54 -27.97
C GLY A 194 -14.73 -6.74 -26.51
N PRO A 195 -15.86 -7.45 -26.30
CA PRO A 195 -16.58 -7.48 -25.01
C PRO A 195 -15.98 -8.43 -23.96
N TRP A 196 -15.02 -9.27 -24.35
CA TRP A 196 -14.44 -10.33 -23.51
C TRP A 196 -13.30 -9.82 -22.66
N PHE A 197 -13.62 -8.96 -21.70
CA PHE A 197 -12.68 -8.39 -20.73
C PHE A 197 -13.29 -8.34 -19.34
N GLY A 198 -12.44 -8.08 -18.35
CA GLY A 198 -12.86 -7.96 -16.96
C GLY A 198 -11.72 -7.46 -16.08
N GLY A 199 -12.10 -6.92 -14.92
CA GLY A 199 -11.18 -6.49 -13.88
C GLY A 199 -11.41 -5.07 -13.43
N LEU A 200 -11.03 -4.81 -12.18
CA LEU A 200 -11.19 -3.51 -11.53
C LEU A 200 -10.15 -2.47 -11.99
N SER A 201 -9.20 -2.87 -12.84
CA SER A 201 -8.03 -2.07 -13.22
C SER A 201 -8.38 -0.71 -13.83
N GLY A 202 -9.41 -0.61 -14.68
CA GLY A 202 -9.88 0.70 -15.20
C GLY A 202 -10.32 1.66 -14.08
N VAL A 203 -10.98 1.15 -13.05
CA VAL A 203 -11.37 1.93 -11.85
C VAL A 203 -10.14 2.27 -11.00
N VAL A 204 -9.19 1.35 -10.86
CA VAL A 204 -7.93 1.60 -10.15
C VAL A 204 -7.15 2.74 -10.80
N TYR A 205 -7.06 2.77 -12.13
CA TYR A 205 -6.40 3.87 -12.84
C TYR A 205 -7.13 5.19 -12.69
N ALA A 206 -8.47 5.18 -12.65
CA ALA A 206 -9.25 6.37 -12.30
C ALA A 206 -8.93 6.84 -10.88
N LEU A 207 -8.83 5.95 -9.90
CA LEU A 207 -8.44 6.30 -8.54
C LEU A 207 -7.00 6.85 -8.47
N MET A 208 -6.06 6.27 -9.21
CA MET A 208 -4.68 6.76 -9.28
C MET A 208 -4.63 8.19 -9.82
N GLY A 209 -5.27 8.45 -10.96
CA GLY A 209 -5.35 9.78 -11.56
C GLY A 209 -6.05 10.78 -10.64
N TYR A 210 -7.17 10.37 -10.04
CA TYR A 210 -7.95 11.21 -9.15
C TYR A 210 -7.15 11.61 -7.89
N VAL A 211 -6.60 10.62 -7.17
CA VAL A 211 -5.84 10.84 -5.92
C VAL A 211 -4.59 11.66 -6.17
N TRP A 212 -3.87 11.40 -7.26
CA TRP A 212 -2.67 12.15 -7.62
C TRP A 212 -2.99 13.61 -7.92
N LEU A 213 -3.88 13.88 -8.89
CA LEU A 213 -4.17 15.25 -9.29
C LEU A 213 -4.88 16.04 -8.19
N ARG A 214 -5.73 15.38 -7.40
CA ARG A 214 -6.37 16.01 -6.24
C ARG A 214 -5.33 16.45 -5.21
N GLY A 215 -4.37 15.59 -4.88
CA GLY A 215 -3.31 15.92 -3.92
C GLY A 215 -2.38 17.02 -4.39
N GLU A 216 -2.08 17.09 -5.69
CA GLU A 216 -1.25 18.16 -6.28
C GLU A 216 -1.99 19.51 -6.32
N ARG A 217 -3.29 19.51 -6.61
CA ARG A 217 -4.06 20.76 -6.82
C ARG A 217 -4.77 21.26 -5.57
N ASP A 218 -5.06 20.38 -4.61
CA ASP A 218 -5.77 20.66 -3.36
C ASP A 218 -5.11 19.87 -2.20
N PRO A 219 -3.88 20.22 -1.77
CA PRO A 219 -3.16 19.50 -0.71
C PRO A 219 -3.93 19.46 0.63
N GLN A 220 -4.83 20.43 0.86
CA GLN A 220 -5.66 20.52 2.06
C GLN A 220 -6.74 19.43 2.10
N SER A 221 -7.03 18.76 0.99
CA SER A 221 -8.04 17.68 0.94
C SER A 221 -7.64 16.45 1.77
N GLY A 222 -6.39 16.35 2.22
CA GLY A 222 -5.88 15.22 2.99
C GLY A 222 -5.75 13.92 2.20
N ILE A 223 -5.80 14.01 0.85
CA ILE A 223 -5.56 12.92 -0.09
C ILE A 223 -4.31 13.27 -0.88
N TYR A 224 -3.35 12.35 -0.93
CA TYR A 224 -2.16 12.47 -1.75
C TYR A 224 -1.66 11.09 -2.14
N LEU A 225 -1.01 11.02 -3.31
CA LEU A 225 -0.31 9.81 -3.73
C LEU A 225 1.18 9.99 -3.46
N GLN A 226 1.78 9.08 -2.68
CA GLN A 226 3.22 9.12 -2.45
C GLN A 226 3.98 8.90 -3.77
N ARG A 227 5.07 9.65 -3.98
CA ARG A 227 5.86 9.60 -5.23
C ARG A 227 6.31 8.20 -5.62
N GLY A 228 6.72 7.37 -4.65
CA GLY A 228 7.11 5.98 -4.91
C GLY A 228 5.96 5.13 -5.48
N LEU A 229 4.72 5.39 -5.04
CA LEU A 229 3.53 4.71 -5.57
C LEU A 229 3.15 5.19 -6.98
N ILE A 230 3.44 6.44 -7.33
CA ILE A 230 3.27 6.95 -8.70
C ILE A 230 4.23 6.22 -9.64
N ILE A 231 5.51 6.12 -9.27
CA ILE A 231 6.51 5.41 -10.08
C ILE A 231 6.11 3.94 -10.22
N PHE A 232 5.69 3.29 -9.12
CA PHE A 232 5.21 1.92 -9.16
C PHE A 232 3.96 1.74 -10.06
N ALA A 233 2.99 2.66 -10.01
CA ALA A 233 1.83 2.65 -10.89
C ALA A 233 2.20 2.83 -12.37
N LEU A 234 3.14 3.73 -12.69
CA LEU A 234 3.63 3.94 -14.06
C LEU A 234 4.37 2.69 -14.58
N MET A 235 5.23 2.08 -13.77
CA MET A 235 5.88 0.82 -14.12
C MET A 235 4.86 -0.29 -14.37
N TRP A 236 3.76 -0.32 -13.62
CA TRP A 236 2.68 -1.29 -13.80
C TRP A 236 1.92 -1.07 -15.12
N ILE A 237 1.65 0.18 -15.52
CA ILE A 237 1.10 0.50 -16.86
C ILE A 237 2.04 -0.04 -17.94
N VAL A 238 3.32 0.27 -17.82
CA VAL A 238 4.34 -0.11 -18.81
C VAL A 238 4.44 -1.63 -18.91
N ALA A 239 4.51 -2.33 -17.78
CA ALA A 239 4.56 -3.79 -17.75
C ALA A 239 3.30 -4.44 -18.36
N GLY A 240 2.12 -3.84 -18.15
CA GLY A 240 0.89 -4.27 -18.80
C GLY A 240 0.86 -4.00 -20.31
N TRP A 241 1.41 -2.85 -20.75
CA TRP A 241 1.51 -2.48 -22.16
C TRP A 241 2.38 -3.46 -22.96
N PHE A 242 3.50 -3.91 -22.37
CA PHE A 242 4.44 -4.85 -22.99
C PHE A 242 4.09 -6.33 -22.77
N ASP A 243 2.91 -6.63 -22.21
CA ASP A 243 2.45 -7.99 -21.92
C ASP A 243 3.47 -8.85 -21.15
N TRP A 244 4.22 -8.24 -20.23
CA TRP A 244 5.27 -8.94 -19.47
C TRP A 244 4.70 -10.10 -18.62
N PHE A 245 3.41 -10.07 -18.34
CA PHE A 245 2.75 -11.08 -17.51
C PHE A 245 1.94 -12.11 -18.31
N GLY A 246 1.99 -12.10 -19.65
CA GLY A 246 1.27 -13.05 -20.51
C GLY A 246 -0.26 -12.96 -20.34
N MET A 247 -0.75 -11.77 -20.00
CA MET A 247 -2.16 -11.46 -19.84
C MET A 247 -2.45 -10.26 -20.73
N SER A 248 -3.30 -10.43 -21.74
CA SER A 248 -3.76 -9.33 -22.60
C SER A 248 -4.40 -8.24 -21.74
N MET A 249 -3.61 -7.22 -21.39
CA MET A 249 -4.05 -6.13 -20.53
C MET A 249 -4.96 -5.22 -21.35
N ALA A 250 -6.08 -4.85 -20.75
CA ALA A 250 -7.05 -3.91 -21.28
C ALA A 250 -6.48 -2.47 -21.28
N ASN A 251 -5.43 -2.22 -22.07
CA ASN A 251 -4.70 -0.94 -22.08
C ASN A 251 -5.63 0.24 -22.41
N GLY A 252 -6.63 0.01 -23.27
CA GLY A 252 -7.68 1.00 -23.54
C GLY A 252 -8.51 1.34 -22.30
N ALA A 253 -8.90 0.33 -21.52
CA ALA A 253 -9.58 0.53 -20.25
C ALA A 253 -8.73 1.34 -19.25
N HIS A 254 -7.42 1.06 -19.18
CA HIS A 254 -6.51 1.72 -18.24
C HIS A 254 -6.36 3.21 -18.54
N ILE A 255 -6.09 3.55 -19.80
CA ILE A 255 -5.93 4.94 -20.23
C ILE A 255 -7.25 5.70 -20.05
N ALA A 256 -8.37 5.11 -20.46
CA ALA A 256 -9.69 5.72 -20.28
C ALA A 256 -10.00 5.96 -18.80
N GLY A 257 -9.73 4.98 -17.95
CA GLY A 257 -9.87 5.10 -16.49
C GLY A 257 -9.05 6.25 -15.93
N LEU A 258 -7.75 6.32 -16.27
CA LEU A 258 -6.87 7.39 -15.83
C LEU A 258 -7.40 8.78 -16.23
N ILE A 259 -7.82 8.96 -17.48
CA ILE A 259 -8.39 10.21 -17.98
C ILE A 259 -9.65 10.61 -17.18
N VAL A 260 -10.55 9.66 -16.90
CA VAL A 260 -11.75 9.90 -16.08
C VAL A 260 -11.36 10.40 -14.69
N GLY A 261 -10.41 9.73 -14.03
CA GLY A 261 -9.91 10.11 -12.71
C GLY A 261 -9.35 11.53 -12.69
N LEU A 262 -8.49 11.85 -13.65
CA LEU A 262 -7.90 13.17 -13.82
C LEU A 262 -8.97 14.24 -14.07
N ALA A 263 -9.93 13.98 -14.96
CA ALA A 263 -11.00 14.92 -15.27
C ALA A 263 -11.87 15.20 -14.03
N MET A 264 -12.24 14.17 -13.27
CA MET A 264 -13.02 14.33 -12.04
C MET A 264 -12.26 15.11 -10.97
N ALA A 265 -10.98 14.83 -10.76
CA ALA A 265 -10.15 15.59 -9.81
C ALA A 265 -9.95 17.04 -10.26
N PHE A 266 -9.79 17.28 -11.57
CA PHE A 266 -9.70 18.63 -12.11
C PHE A 266 -10.96 19.43 -11.78
N VAL A 267 -12.14 18.89 -12.07
CA VAL A 267 -13.44 19.53 -11.77
C VAL A 267 -13.58 19.83 -10.29
N ASP A 268 -13.31 18.86 -9.41
CA ASP A 268 -13.44 19.04 -7.96
C ASP A 268 -12.48 20.11 -7.40
N THR A 269 -11.35 20.36 -8.06
CA THR A 269 -10.34 21.35 -7.62
C THR A 269 -10.51 22.73 -8.24
N LEU A 270 -11.45 22.93 -9.17
CA LEU A 270 -11.73 24.25 -9.75
C LEU A 270 -12.14 25.28 -8.71
N ASN A 271 -12.87 24.86 -7.67
CA ASN A 271 -13.37 25.75 -6.61
C ASN A 271 -12.52 25.71 -5.33
N ALA A 272 -11.63 24.72 -5.17
CA ALA A 272 -10.73 24.64 -4.01
C ALA A 272 -9.76 25.83 -3.96
N ARG A 273 -9.25 26.25 -5.13
CA ARG A 273 -8.40 27.45 -5.27
C ARG A 273 -9.08 28.78 -4.91
N LYS A 274 -10.41 28.83 -4.80
CA LYS A 274 -11.14 30.06 -4.43
C LYS A 274 -11.29 30.24 -2.91
N ARG A 275 -10.91 29.24 -2.11
CA ARG A 275 -11.05 29.24 -0.64
C ARG A 275 -9.75 29.59 0.10
N THR A 276 -8.66 29.78 -0.64
CA THR A 276 -7.36 30.29 -0.20
C THR A 276 -7.18 31.70 -0.73
#